data_AF-A0A931XL29-F1
#
_entry.id   AF-A0A931XL29-F1
#
_cell.length_a   1.000
_cell.length_b   1.000
_cell.length_c   1.000
_cell.angle_alpha   90.00
_cell.angle_beta   90.00
_cell.angle_gamma   90.00
#
_symmetry.space_group_name_H-M   'P 1'
#
loop_
_entity.id
_entity.type
_entity.pdbx_description
1 polymer ?
#
loop_
_entity_poly.entity_id
_entity_poly.type
_entity_poly.pdbx_seq_one_letter_code
_entity_poly.pdbx_strand_id
1 'polypeptide(L)'
;MMRTQIYLPEYEYKRLKDRAKVQDKTFAQVIRDLLRLGLSEEKRQRETKKPKASGAQYLLQMAKEAERLGFEGPRDMSTTVDEVIYGLKK
;
A
#
# COMPACT_ATOMS: atom_id res chain seq x y z
N MET A 1 -17.16 11.72 -23.85
CA MET A 1 -17.62 11.94 -22.46
C MET A 1 -19.11 11.65 -22.41
N MET A 2 -19.59 11.01 -21.34
CA MET A 2 -21.03 10.81 -21.09
C MET A 2 -21.56 11.93 -20.18
N ARG A 3 -22.81 12.36 -20.41
CA ARG A 3 -23.51 13.33 -19.55
C ARG A 3 -24.35 12.55 -18.55
N THR A 4 -24.10 12.77 -17.27
CA THR A 4 -24.85 12.17 -16.17
C THR A 4 -25.51 13.27 -15.35
N GLN A 5 -26.76 13.04 -14.93
CA GLN A 5 -27.45 13.89 -13.98
C GLN A 5 -27.36 13.24 -12.60
N ILE A 6 -27.01 14.02 -11.59
CA ILE A 6 -26.92 13.56 -10.20
C ILE A 6 -27.75 14.48 -9.31
N TYR A 7 -28.39 13.89 -8.31
CA TYR A 7 -29.04 14.64 -7.25
C TYR A 7 -28.00 14.99 -6.19
N LEU A 8 -27.89 16.27 -5.87
CA LEU A 8 -27.02 16.79 -4.81
C LEU A 8 -27.88 17.66 -3.91
N PRO A 9 -27.77 17.51 -2.58
CA PRO A 9 -28.34 18.50 -1.68
C PRO A 9 -27.75 19.90 -1.93
N GLU A 10 -28.55 20.92 -1.64
CA GLU A 10 -28.24 22.30 -1.99
C GLU A 10 -26.94 22.79 -1.34
N TYR A 11 -26.66 22.30 -0.13
CA TYR A 11 -25.46 22.67 0.61
C TYR A 11 -24.17 22.16 -0.06
N GLU A 12 -24.12 20.92 -0.60
CA GLU A 12 -22.94 20.46 -1.34
C GLU A 12 -22.80 21.21 -2.66
N TYR A 13 -23.91 21.45 -3.36
CA TYR A 13 -23.88 22.19 -4.63
C TYR A 13 -23.24 23.57 -4.45
N LYS A 14 -23.64 24.31 -3.41
CA LYS A 14 -23.08 25.62 -3.09
C LYS A 14 -21.58 25.54 -2.78
N ARG A 15 -21.17 24.60 -1.92
CA ARG A 15 -19.74 24.38 -1.59
C ARG A 15 -18.90 24.08 -2.83
N LEU A 16 -19.40 23.23 -3.73
CA LEU A 16 -18.71 22.88 -4.97
C LEU A 16 -18.59 24.08 -5.92
N LYS A 17 -19.61 24.92 -5.98
CA LYS A 17 -19.60 26.16 -6.78
C LYS A 17 -18.62 27.18 -6.23
N ASP A 18 -18.56 27.35 -4.91
CA ASP A 18 -17.60 28.26 -4.29
C ASP A 18 -16.16 27.75 -4.48
N ARG A 19 -15.95 26.44 -4.36
CA ARG A 19 -14.65 25.82 -4.65
C ARG A 19 -14.22 26.00 -6.10
N ALA A 20 -15.15 25.92 -7.05
CA ALA A 20 -14.88 26.17 -8.46
C ALA A 20 -14.42 27.60 -8.73
N LYS A 21 -15.04 28.59 -8.06
CA LYS A 21 -14.59 30.00 -8.12
C LYS A 21 -13.19 30.19 -7.55
N VAL A 22 -12.91 29.60 -6.38
CA VAL A 22 -11.60 29.73 -5.71
C VAL A 22 -10.48 29.12 -6.54
N GLN A 23 -10.76 28.01 -7.25
CA GLN A 23 -9.76 27.29 -8.03
C GLN A 23 -9.66 27.74 -9.49
N ASP A 24 -10.43 28.75 -9.90
CA ASP A 24 -10.57 29.19 -11.30
C ASP A 24 -10.82 28.02 -12.26
N LYS A 25 -11.75 27.14 -11.88
CA LYS A 25 -12.10 25.93 -12.63
C LYS A 25 -13.59 25.89 -12.91
N THR A 26 -13.96 25.19 -13.99
CA THR A 26 -15.37 24.89 -14.23
C THR A 26 -15.92 23.93 -13.16
N PHE A 27 -17.20 24.08 -12.82
CA PHE A 27 -17.87 23.19 -11.85
C PHE A 27 -17.71 21.71 -12.23
N ALA A 28 -17.87 21.40 -13.52
CA ALA A 28 -17.71 20.04 -14.05
C ALA A 28 -16.27 19.51 -13.91
N GLN A 29 -15.25 20.38 -13.91
CA GLN A 29 -13.86 19.98 -13.71
C GLN A 29 -13.58 19.69 -12.24
N VAL A 30 -14.11 20.51 -11.32
CA VAL A 30 -14.02 20.25 -9.87
C VAL A 30 -14.68 18.93 -9.50
N ILE A 31 -15.87 18.64 -10.03
CA ILE A 31 -16.56 17.36 -9.81
C ILE A 31 -15.71 16.19 -10.31
N ARG A 32 -15.13 16.29 -11.52
CA ARG A 32 -14.28 15.24 -12.09
C ARG A 32 -13.03 15.02 -11.25
N ASP A 33 -12.37 16.09 -10.82
CA ASP A 33 -11.17 16.02 -9.98
C ASP A 33 -11.48 15.34 -8.64
N LEU A 34 -12.61 15.70 -8.00
CA LEU A 34 -13.06 15.07 -6.76
C LEU A 34 -13.40 13.60 -6.92
N LEU A 35 -14.11 13.22 -7.98
CA LEU A 35 -14.42 11.82 -8.28
C LEU A 35 -13.14 11.01 -8.50
N ARG A 36 -12.17 11.57 -9.24
CA ARG A 36 -10.88 10.91 -9.49
C ARG A 36 -10.10 10.69 -8.20
N LEU A 37 -10.06 11.70 -7.32
CA LEU A 37 -9.43 11.60 -6.01
C LEU A 37 -10.12 10.53 -5.14
N GLY A 38 -11.45 10.57 -5.04
CA GLY A 38 -12.23 9.60 -4.27
C GLY A 38 -11.99 8.15 -4.73
N LEU A 39 -12.03 7.91 -6.04
CA LEU A 39 -11.77 6.57 -6.61
C LEU A 39 -10.32 6.12 -6.42
N SER A 40 -9.36 7.05 -6.48
CA SER A 40 -7.95 6.73 -6.24
C SER A 40 -7.66 6.37 -4.79
N GLU A 41 -8.27 7.08 -3.85
CA GLU A 41 -8.15 6.79 -2.41
C GLU A 41 -8.85 5.48 -2.07
N GLU A 42 -10.03 5.21 -2.64
CA GLU A 42 -10.70 3.93 -2.47
C GLU A 42 -9.87 2.77 -3.02
N LYS A 43 -9.27 2.95 -4.21
CA LYS A 43 -8.36 1.95 -4.78
C LYS A 43 -7.14 1.73 -3.89
N ARG A 44 -6.52 2.80 -3.39
CA ARG A 44 -5.37 2.74 -2.47
C ARG A 44 -5.72 2.02 -1.17
N GLN A 45 -6.90 2.31 -0.60
CA GLN A 45 -7.40 1.63 0.60
C GLN A 45 -7.69 0.15 0.36
N ARG A 46 -8.20 -0.21 -0.82
CA ARG A 46 -8.39 -1.62 -1.21
C ARG A 46 -7.05 -2.33 -1.44
N GLU A 47 -6.06 -1.66 -2.00
CA GLU A 47 -4.72 -2.20 -2.21
C GLU A 47 -3.91 -2.33 -0.91
N THR A 48 -4.09 -1.44 0.07
CA THR A 48 -3.52 -1.58 1.42
C THR A 48 -4.27 -2.61 2.28
N LYS A 49 -5.51 -2.95 1.89
CA LYS A 49 -6.25 -4.13 2.37
C LYS A 49 -5.90 -5.42 1.62
N LYS A 50 -4.85 -5.45 0.80
CA LYS A 50 -4.22 -6.73 0.47
C LYS A 50 -3.92 -7.41 1.81
N PRO A 51 -4.27 -8.70 1.99
CA PRO A 51 -3.92 -9.40 3.21
C PRO A 51 -2.42 -9.19 3.40
N LYS A 52 -2.03 -8.57 4.53
CA LYS A 52 -0.62 -8.54 4.92
C LYS A 52 -0.18 -9.99 4.77
N ALA A 53 0.81 -10.23 3.90
CA ALA A 53 1.36 -11.57 3.75
C ALA A 53 1.55 -12.10 5.17
N SER A 54 0.90 -13.21 5.49
CA SER A 54 1.04 -13.83 6.82
C SER A 54 2.55 -13.92 7.10
N GLY A 55 2.99 -13.73 8.34
CA GLY A 55 4.42 -13.81 8.67
C GLY A 55 5.08 -15.06 8.06
N ALA A 56 4.32 -16.17 7.98
CA ALA A 56 4.71 -17.39 7.29
C ALA A 56 4.92 -17.24 5.77
N GLN A 57 4.05 -16.52 5.05
CA GLN A 57 4.23 -16.25 3.61
C GLN A 57 5.44 -15.36 3.34
N TYR A 58 5.69 -14.38 4.20
CA TYR A 58 6.87 -13.53 4.09
C TYR A 58 8.16 -14.33 4.31
N LEU A 59 8.21 -15.16 5.36
CA LEU A 59 9.34 -16.03 5.63
C LEU A 59 9.59 -17.03 4.49
N LEU A 60 8.53 -17.62 3.94
CA LEU A 60 8.64 -18.52 2.79
C LEU A 60 9.18 -17.81 1.55
N GLN A 61 8.78 -16.57 1.31
CA GLN A 61 9.30 -15.77 0.19
C GLN A 61 10.78 -15.47 0.38
N MET A 62 11.21 -15.12 1.59
CA MET A 62 12.63 -14.89 1.89
C MET A 62 13.47 -16.15 1.74
N ALA A 63 12.96 -17.30 2.19
CA ALA A 63 13.65 -18.59 2.05
C ALA A 63 13.89 -18.93 0.56
N LYS A 64 12.86 -18.80 -0.28
CA LYS A 64 12.98 -19.03 -1.73
C LYS A 64 13.96 -18.07 -2.41
N GLU A 65 14.00 -16.82 -1.97
CA GLU A 65 14.94 -15.84 -2.51
C GLU A 65 16.38 -16.14 -2.09
N ALA A 66 16.59 -16.58 -0.85
CA ALA A 66 17.90 -17.03 -0.37
C ALA A 66 18.39 -18.27 -1.14
N GLU A 67 17.53 -19.26 -1.37
CA GLU A 67 17.82 -20.43 -2.22
C GLU A 67 18.20 -20.01 -3.65
N ARG A 68 17.45 -19.07 -4.26
CA ARG A 68 17.73 -18.55 -5.61
C ARG A 68 19.09 -17.85 -5.70
N LEU A 69 19.51 -17.19 -4.63
CA LEU A 69 20.81 -16.50 -4.53
C LEU A 69 21.95 -17.46 -4.15
N GLY A 70 21.67 -18.75 -3.93
CA GLY A 70 22.68 -19.74 -3.55
C GLY A 70 23.15 -19.60 -2.10
N PHE A 71 22.38 -18.93 -1.23
CA PHE A 71 22.67 -18.90 0.20
C PHE A 71 22.29 -20.25 0.81
N GLU A 72 23.30 -21.00 1.26
CA GLU A 72 23.10 -22.12 2.16
C GLU A 72 22.91 -21.58 3.59
N GLY A 73 21.96 -22.16 4.31
CA GLY A 73 21.69 -21.78 5.71
C GLY A 73 22.93 -21.98 6.59
N PRO A 74 22.99 -21.31 7.76
CA PRO A 74 24.09 -21.51 8.69
C PRO A 74 24.22 -22.99 9.05
N ARG A 75 25.46 -23.51 9.00
CA ARG A 75 25.79 -24.85 9.47
C ARG A 75 25.32 -25.01 10.91
N ASP A 76 24.81 -26.19 11.27
CA ASP A 76 24.31 -26.44 12.63
C ASP A 76 25.34 -26.03 13.70
N MET A 77 24.98 -25.02 14.48
CA MET A 77 25.81 -24.44 15.53
C MET A 77 25.44 -24.96 16.92
N SER A 78 24.48 -25.90 17.02
CA SER A 78 24.04 -26.45 18.31
C SER A 78 25.14 -27.18 19.08
N THR A 79 26.14 -27.70 18.36
CA THR A 79 27.28 -28.44 18.93
C THR A 79 28.51 -27.56 19.19
N THR A 80 28.53 -26.33 18.68
CA THR A 80 29.68 -25.40 18.75
C THR A 80 29.33 -24.08 19.43
N VAL A 81 28.23 -24.04 20.19
CA VAL A 81 27.73 -22.83 20.87
C VAL A 81 28.82 -22.13 21.67
N ASP A 82 29.60 -22.88 22.44
CA ASP A 82 30.69 -22.32 23.26
C ASP A 82 31.80 -21.72 22.40
N GLU A 83 32.13 -22.33 21.27
CA GLU A 83 33.15 -21.83 20.34
C GLU A 83 32.68 -20.57 19.61
N VAL A 84 31.39 -20.51 19.24
CA VAL A 84 30.80 -19.41 18.47
C VAL A 84 30.52 -18.19 19.36
N ILE A 85 30.03 -18.41 20.59
CA ILE A 85 29.70 -17.31 21.52
C ILE A 85 30.94 -16.83 22.25
N TYR A 86 31.80 -17.73 22.72
CA TYR A 86 32.93 -17.38 23.58
C TYR A 86 34.29 -17.42 22.87
N GLY A 87 34.35 -17.80 21.59
CA GLY A 87 35.60 -17.83 20.82
C GLY A 87 36.61 -18.86 21.33
N LEU A 88 36.17 -19.79 22.18
CA LEU A 88 37.01 -20.81 22.78
C LEU A 88 37.30 -21.88 21.72
N LYS A 89 38.47 -21.79 21.07
CA LYS A 89 38.97 -22.91 20.26
C LYS A 89 39.34 -24.06 21.19
N LYS A 90 38.85 -25.24 20.86
CA LYS A 90 39.34 -26.50 21.43
C LYS A 90 40.82 -26.73 21.12
#